data_AF-A0A086SV11-F1
#
_entry.id   AF-A0A086SV11-F1
#
_cell.length_a   1.000
_cell.length_b   1.000
_cell.length_c   1.000
_cell.angle_alpha   90.00
_cell.angle_beta   90.00
_cell.angle_gamma   90.00
#
_symmetry.space_group_name_H-M   'P 1'
#
loop_
_entity.id
_entity.type
_entity.pdbx_description
1 polymer ?
#
loop_
_entity_poly.entity_id
_entity_poly.type
_entity_poly.pdbx_seq_one_letter_code
_entity_poly.pdbx_strand_id
1 'polypeptide(L)'
;MSQPQQEQPQGQQPAQPAQPGATAGPIDPKDVQWWMDQLNGTLKDVGGAINQQSPAGASSWSNGFFDCFNPIDTCLLTWFCPCVTFGRTYHRLHKDAKLEGWQPVNASCLVSMFACCFPIAAQRAVIRAKYNLQGSCLEDLLCGWCCGCCSIIQMDKEVEEKERLMKGDTQPYAPQTEMAYPSK
;
A
#
# COMPACT_ATOMS: atom_id res chain seq x y z
N MET A 1 58.84 -15.42 -27.55
CA MET A 1 57.49 -14.84 -27.36
C MET A 1 56.83 -15.66 -26.26
N SER A 2 56.96 -15.21 -25.02
CA SER A 2 56.38 -15.86 -23.85
C SER A 2 55.72 -14.74 -23.04
N GLN A 3 54.39 -14.74 -22.99
CA GLN A 3 53.61 -13.74 -22.25
C GLN A 3 53.62 -14.06 -20.76
N PRO A 4 53.67 -13.08 -19.86
CA PRO A 4 53.45 -13.29 -18.43
C PRO A 4 51.95 -13.35 -18.08
N GLN A 5 51.59 -14.27 -17.19
CA GLN A 5 50.29 -14.35 -16.51
C GLN A 5 50.05 -13.08 -15.67
N GLN A 6 48.88 -12.46 -15.83
CA GLN A 6 48.34 -11.47 -14.88
C GLN A 6 47.33 -12.15 -13.96
N GLU A 7 47.62 -12.13 -12.66
CA GLU A 7 46.68 -12.45 -11.57
C GLU A 7 45.52 -11.44 -11.56
N GLN A 8 44.28 -11.93 -11.51
CA GLN A 8 43.10 -11.11 -11.25
C GLN A 8 42.94 -10.92 -9.74
N PRO A 9 42.84 -9.69 -9.22
CA PRO A 9 42.48 -9.49 -7.83
C PRO A 9 41.00 -9.82 -7.60
N GLN A 10 40.75 -10.66 -6.59
CA GLN A 10 39.43 -11.00 -6.07
C GLN A 10 38.64 -9.73 -5.78
N GLY A 11 37.50 -9.56 -6.46
CA GLY A 11 36.59 -8.44 -6.22
C GLY A 11 36.07 -8.48 -4.78
N GLN A 12 36.45 -7.47 -3.99
CA GLN A 12 35.81 -7.18 -2.72
C GLN A 12 34.32 -6.89 -2.98
N GLN A 13 33.49 -7.72 -2.38
CA GLN A 13 32.05 -7.49 -2.29
C GLN A 13 31.85 -6.20 -1.48
N PRO A 14 31.24 -5.13 -2.03
CA PRO A 14 31.05 -3.90 -1.28
C PRO A 14 30.16 -4.17 -0.08
N ALA A 15 30.64 -3.74 1.09
CA ALA A 15 29.92 -3.81 2.35
C ALA A 15 28.52 -3.21 2.20
N GLN A 16 27.50 -3.95 2.65
CA GLN A 16 26.16 -3.39 2.79
C GLN A 16 26.24 -2.20 3.75
N PRO A 17 25.82 -0.98 3.35
CA PRO A 17 25.83 0.14 4.26
C PRO A 17 24.89 -0.15 5.43
N ALA A 18 25.42 0.04 6.64
CA ALA A 18 24.70 -0.09 7.89
C ALA A 18 23.41 0.74 7.84
N GLN A 19 22.31 0.14 8.32
CA GLN A 19 21.00 0.80 8.43
C GLN A 19 21.15 2.05 9.32
N PRO A 20 20.91 3.27 8.80
CA PRO A 20 20.88 4.45 9.66
C PRO A 20 19.67 4.34 10.59
N GLY A 21 19.93 4.55 11.88
CA GLY A 21 18.93 4.51 12.94
C GLY A 21 17.75 5.43 12.69
N ALA A 22 16.63 5.07 13.31
CA ALA A 22 15.34 5.74 13.25
C ALA A 22 15.47 7.27 13.25
N THR A 23 15.09 7.91 12.15
CA THR A 23 14.88 9.35 12.11
C THR A 23 13.71 9.71 13.02
N ALA A 24 13.93 10.58 14.00
CA ALA A 24 12.97 10.99 15.02
C ALA A 24 11.82 11.90 14.50
N GLY A 25 11.48 11.81 13.22
CA GLY A 25 10.45 12.62 12.57
C GLY A 25 9.40 11.76 11.84
N PRO A 26 8.21 12.31 11.58
CA PRO A 26 7.10 11.60 10.91
C PRO A 26 7.39 11.11 9.50
N ILE A 27 8.42 11.67 8.85
CA ILE A 27 8.76 11.37 7.46
C ILE A 27 9.99 10.45 7.46
N ASP A 28 9.75 9.18 7.14
CA ASP A 28 10.79 8.17 6.95
C ASP A 28 11.38 8.30 5.54
N PRO A 29 12.70 8.56 5.39
CA PRO A 29 13.35 8.66 4.09
C PRO A 29 13.17 7.41 3.21
N LYS A 30 13.03 6.22 3.82
CA LYS A 30 12.85 4.97 3.07
C LYS A 30 11.50 4.93 2.35
N ASP A 31 10.45 5.46 2.96
CA ASP A 31 9.13 5.53 2.34
C ASP A 31 9.14 6.49 1.16
N VAL A 32 9.85 7.61 1.29
CA VAL A 32 10.01 8.59 0.20
C VAL A 32 10.75 7.95 -0.98
N GLN A 33 11.83 7.23 -0.71
CA GLN A 33 12.59 6.50 -1.74
C GLN A 33 11.73 5.44 -2.42
N TRP A 34 10.97 4.66 -1.64
CA TRP A 34 10.05 3.66 -2.19
C TRP A 34 9.03 4.27 -3.15
N TRP A 35 8.44 5.41 -2.80
CA TRP A 35 7.51 6.12 -3.67
C TRP A 35 8.17 6.66 -4.93
N MET A 36 9.38 7.20 -4.82
CA MET A 36 10.17 7.62 -5.98
C MET A 36 10.47 6.43 -6.91
N ASP A 37 10.83 5.28 -6.35
CA ASP A 37 11.12 4.08 -7.12
C ASP A 37 9.89 3.58 -7.86
N GLN A 38 8.71 3.62 -7.25
CA GLN A 38 7.48 3.23 -7.95
C GLN A 38 7.09 4.17 -9.08
N LEU A 39 7.24 5.48 -8.86
CA LEU A 39 7.05 6.48 -9.92
C LEU A 39 8.03 6.24 -11.07
N ASN A 40 9.32 6.13 -10.76
CA ASN A 40 10.38 5.91 -11.74
C ASN A 40 10.21 4.58 -12.49
N GLY A 41 9.79 3.52 -11.80
CA GLY A 41 9.48 2.22 -12.40
C GLY A 41 8.33 2.32 -13.39
N THR A 42 7.23 2.95 -12.98
CA THR A 42 6.05 3.14 -13.84
C THR A 42 6.38 4.01 -15.05
N LEU A 43 7.18 5.06 -14.89
CA LEU A 43 7.58 5.95 -15.98
C LEU A 43 8.51 5.28 -17.00
N LYS A 44 9.39 4.37 -16.55
CA LYS A 44 10.30 3.65 -17.45
C LYS A 44 9.56 2.67 -18.36
N ASP A 45 8.45 2.10 -17.90
CA ASP A 45 7.66 1.12 -18.65
C ASP A 45 6.16 1.37 -18.52
N VAL A 46 5.70 2.54 -19.01
CA VAL A 46 4.28 2.89 -19.01
C VAL A 46 3.45 1.87 -19.80
N GLY A 47 4.02 1.35 -20.90
CA GLY A 47 3.37 0.35 -21.75
C GLY A 47 3.10 -0.96 -21.00
N GLY A 48 4.11 -1.52 -20.34
CA GLY A 48 3.94 -2.70 -19.50
C GLY A 48 3.04 -2.46 -18.30
N ALA A 49 3.18 -1.29 -17.64
CA ALA A 49 2.33 -0.93 -16.51
C ALA A 49 0.84 -0.91 -16.88
N ILE A 50 0.46 -0.25 -17.98
CA ILE A 50 -0.95 -0.16 -18.42
C ILE A 50 -1.52 -1.55 -18.78
N ASN A 51 -0.70 -2.44 -19.35
CA ASN A 51 -1.12 -3.79 -19.72
C ASN A 51 -1.04 -4.81 -18.57
N GLN A 52 -0.65 -4.38 -17.37
CA GLN A 52 -0.53 -5.27 -16.22
C GLN A 52 -1.90 -5.79 -15.78
N GLN A 53 -1.98 -7.11 -15.66
CA GLN A 53 -3.17 -7.85 -15.23
C GLN A 53 -2.75 -8.93 -14.23
N SER A 54 -3.67 -9.25 -13.32
CA SER A 54 -3.45 -10.31 -12.34
C SER A 54 -3.48 -11.69 -13.02
N PRO A 55 -2.74 -12.69 -12.51
CA PRO A 55 -2.71 -14.03 -13.11
C PRO A 55 -4.09 -14.71 -13.16
N ALA A 56 -4.26 -15.65 -14.10
CA ALA A 56 -5.43 -16.52 -14.12
C ALA A 56 -5.50 -17.34 -12.82
N GLY A 57 -6.65 -17.29 -12.12
CA GLY A 57 -6.84 -17.92 -10.81
C GLY A 57 -6.56 -17.01 -9.60
N ALA A 58 -6.31 -15.71 -9.80
CA ALA A 58 -6.28 -14.74 -8.72
C ALA A 58 -7.64 -14.68 -7.98
N SER A 59 -7.58 -14.48 -6.66
CA SER A 59 -8.77 -14.43 -5.80
C SER A 59 -9.55 -13.12 -5.98
N SER A 60 -10.84 -13.16 -5.72
CA SER A 60 -11.64 -11.92 -5.63
C SER A 60 -11.31 -11.12 -4.38
N TRP A 61 -11.55 -9.81 -4.43
CA TRP A 61 -11.51 -8.93 -3.26
C TRP A 61 -12.54 -9.41 -2.23
N SER A 62 -12.15 -9.48 -0.95
CA SER A 62 -13.06 -9.86 0.14
C SER A 62 -14.02 -8.72 0.50
N ASN A 63 -13.57 -7.49 0.38
CA ASN A 63 -14.35 -6.29 0.67
C ASN A 63 -14.90 -5.67 -0.62
N GLY A 64 -16.18 -5.29 -0.64
CA GLY A 64 -16.82 -4.68 -1.81
C GLY A 64 -16.33 -3.25 -2.08
N PHE A 65 -16.25 -2.85 -3.36
CA PHE A 65 -15.75 -1.53 -3.73
C PHE A 65 -16.63 -0.39 -3.17
N PHE A 66 -17.95 -0.52 -3.25
CA PHE A 66 -18.90 0.48 -2.71
C PHE A 66 -19.31 0.22 -1.25
N ASP A 67 -18.67 -0.73 -0.56
CA ASP A 67 -18.90 -1.00 0.86
C ASP A 67 -18.02 -0.09 1.75
N CYS A 68 -18.01 1.20 1.43
CA CYS A 68 -17.15 2.19 2.09
C CYS A 68 -17.75 2.73 3.40
N PHE A 69 -19.06 2.56 3.63
CA PHE A 69 -19.77 3.05 4.82
C PHE A 69 -19.62 2.15 6.07
N ASN A 70 -18.93 1.03 5.94
CA ASN A 70 -18.72 0.08 7.03
C ASN A 70 -17.23 -0.27 7.14
N PRO A 71 -16.50 0.16 8.19
CA PRO A 71 -16.97 0.96 9.34
C PRO A 71 -17.25 2.42 9.00
N ILE A 72 -18.24 3.00 9.67
CA ILE A 72 -18.57 4.43 9.51
C ILE A 72 -17.43 5.34 9.98
N ASP A 73 -16.69 4.95 11.00
CA ASP A 73 -15.54 5.72 11.50
C ASP A 73 -14.45 5.85 10.43
N THR A 74 -14.10 4.75 9.76
CA THR A 74 -13.14 4.74 8.66
C THR A 74 -13.68 5.48 7.44
N CYS A 75 -14.99 5.39 7.18
CA CYS A 75 -15.65 6.18 6.15
C CYS A 75 -15.46 7.68 6.38
N LEU A 76 -15.82 8.16 7.59
CA LEU A 76 -15.73 9.56 7.96
C LEU A 76 -14.27 10.04 7.98
N LEU A 77 -13.35 9.26 8.56
CA LEU A 77 -11.92 9.59 8.55
C LEU A 77 -11.39 9.74 7.13
N THR A 78 -11.72 8.81 6.23
CA THR A 78 -11.25 8.85 4.83
C THR A 78 -11.91 9.99 4.05
N TRP A 79 -13.15 10.36 4.39
CA TRP A 79 -13.82 11.48 3.75
C TRP A 79 -13.15 12.82 4.11
N PHE A 80 -12.86 13.05 5.39
CA PHE A 80 -12.23 14.30 5.85
C PHE A 80 -10.71 14.32 5.62
N CYS A 81 -10.04 13.18 5.72
CA CYS A 81 -8.59 13.04 5.67
C CYS A 81 -8.20 11.75 4.93
N PRO A 82 -8.43 11.65 3.60
CA PRO A 82 -8.16 10.43 2.83
C PRO A 82 -6.69 9.99 2.89
N CYS A 83 -5.77 10.95 3.00
CA CYS A 83 -4.34 10.67 3.10
C CYS A 83 -3.97 9.88 4.36
N VAL A 84 -4.70 10.07 5.46
CA VAL A 84 -4.41 9.43 6.75
C VAL A 84 -4.74 7.95 6.64
N THR A 85 -5.94 7.62 6.13
CA THR A 85 -6.31 6.23 5.85
C THR A 85 -5.37 5.61 4.83
N PHE A 86 -5.02 6.34 3.77
CA PHE A 86 -4.06 5.85 2.77
C PHE A 86 -2.69 5.52 3.38
N GLY A 87 -2.13 6.41 4.19
CA GLY A 87 -0.86 6.24 4.89
C GLY A 87 -0.93 5.16 5.99
N ARG A 88 -2.10 4.96 6.61
CA ARG A 88 -2.37 3.83 7.52
C ARG A 88 -2.28 2.50 6.80
N THR A 89 -2.97 2.38 5.66
CA THR A 89 -2.91 1.18 4.81
C THR A 89 -1.49 0.89 4.37
N TYR A 90 -0.75 1.91 3.94
CA TYR A 90 0.67 1.76 3.58
C TYR A 90 1.50 1.21 4.75
N HIS A 91 1.38 1.80 5.94
CA HIS A 91 2.13 1.37 7.11
C HIS A 91 1.81 -0.08 7.48
N ARG A 92 0.52 -0.44 7.43
CA ARG A 92 0.06 -1.82 7.68
C ARG A 92 0.66 -2.81 6.68
N LEU A 93 0.74 -2.41 5.41
CA LEU A 93 1.19 -3.24 4.31
C LEU A 93 2.72 -3.45 4.28
N HIS A 94 3.48 -2.41 4.64
CA HIS A 94 4.94 -2.35 4.43
C HIS A 94 5.79 -2.38 5.71
N LYS A 95 5.24 -1.98 6.87
CA LYS A 95 6.01 -1.82 8.11
C LYS A 95 5.53 -2.76 9.20
N ASP A 96 4.33 -2.51 9.71
CA ASP A 96 3.76 -3.31 10.78
C ASP A 96 2.25 -3.39 10.69
N ALA A 97 1.76 -4.63 10.66
CA ALA A 97 0.34 -4.92 10.54
C ALA A 97 -0.50 -4.52 11.77
N LYS A 98 0.12 -4.33 12.95
CA LYS A 98 -0.55 -3.84 14.17
C LYS A 98 -0.50 -2.31 14.30
N LEU A 99 0.08 -1.61 13.32
CA LEU A 99 0.28 -0.16 13.31
C LEU A 99 1.18 0.34 14.45
N GLU A 100 2.11 -0.49 14.95
CA GLU A 100 3.12 -0.03 15.90
C GLU A 100 4.00 1.05 15.26
N GLY A 101 4.17 2.18 15.95
CA GLY A 101 4.93 3.33 15.45
C GLY A 101 4.26 4.08 14.29
N TRP A 102 2.99 3.81 13.97
CA TRP A 102 2.26 4.57 12.96
C TRP A 102 1.99 6.01 13.39
N GLN A 103 2.13 6.95 12.45
CA GLN A 103 1.79 8.36 12.63
C GLN A 103 0.80 8.81 11.55
N PRO A 104 -0.26 9.59 11.88
CA PRO A 104 -1.29 9.99 10.93
C PRO A 104 -0.77 10.78 9.72
N VAL A 105 0.19 11.67 9.96
CA VAL A 105 0.90 12.40 8.91
C VAL A 105 2.25 11.72 8.72
N ASN A 106 2.32 10.81 7.75
CA ASN A 106 3.55 10.13 7.35
C ASN A 106 3.90 10.45 5.89
N ALA A 107 5.03 9.93 5.40
CA ALA A 107 5.48 10.13 4.02
C ALA A 107 4.38 9.76 3.00
N SER A 108 3.69 8.63 3.21
CA SER A 108 2.64 8.15 2.31
C SER A 108 1.37 9.02 2.34
N CYS A 109 0.97 9.58 3.48
CA CYS A 109 -0.09 10.61 3.51
C CYS A 109 0.32 11.81 2.65
N LEU A 110 1.54 12.34 2.81
CA LEU A 110 1.97 13.50 2.03
C LEU A 110 2.00 13.19 0.53
N VAL A 111 2.54 12.04 0.13
CA VAL A 111 2.57 11.61 -1.29
C VAL A 111 1.16 11.52 -1.86
N SER A 112 0.19 10.98 -1.11
CA SER A 112 -1.18 10.84 -1.59
C SER A 112 -1.89 12.19 -1.79
N MET A 113 -1.47 13.25 -1.09
CA MET A 113 -2.07 14.58 -1.25
C MET A 113 -1.64 15.28 -2.56
N PHE A 114 -0.43 15.01 -3.05
CA PHE A 114 0.15 15.76 -4.17
C PHE A 114 0.19 14.99 -5.51
N ALA A 115 -0.03 13.66 -5.50
CA ALA A 115 0.17 12.81 -6.68
C ALA A 115 -1.12 12.26 -7.35
N CYS A 116 -2.28 12.89 -7.11
CA CYS A 116 -3.58 12.52 -7.69
C CYS A 116 -3.91 11.02 -7.50
N CYS A 117 -4.45 10.33 -8.52
CA CYS A 117 -4.89 8.93 -8.44
C CYS A 117 -3.73 7.91 -8.56
N PHE A 118 -2.54 8.32 -9.02
CA PHE A 118 -1.37 7.44 -9.15
C PHE A 118 -1.02 6.68 -7.84
N PRO A 119 -0.84 7.33 -6.67
CA PRO A 119 -0.49 6.63 -5.45
C PRO A 119 -1.56 5.63 -5.01
N ILE A 120 -2.84 5.96 -5.26
CA ILE A 120 -3.97 5.04 -5.02
C ILE A 120 -3.85 3.81 -5.90
N ALA A 121 -3.64 3.99 -7.21
CA ALA A 121 -3.51 2.90 -8.16
C ALA A 121 -2.26 2.03 -7.89
N ALA A 122 -1.12 2.67 -7.59
CA ALA A 122 0.12 1.99 -7.27
C ALA A 122 -0.01 1.15 -5.99
N GLN A 123 -0.57 1.70 -4.92
CA GLN A 123 -0.79 0.96 -3.68
C GLN A 123 -1.78 -0.19 -3.89
N ARG A 124 -2.84 0.02 -4.68
CA ARG A 124 -3.80 -1.02 -5.04
C ARG A 124 -3.14 -2.17 -5.80
N ALA A 125 -2.27 -1.87 -6.76
CA ALA A 125 -1.50 -2.86 -7.50
C ALA A 125 -0.57 -3.68 -6.57
N VAL A 126 0.07 -3.04 -5.58
CA VAL A 126 0.90 -3.73 -4.58
C VAL A 126 0.05 -4.68 -3.73
N ILE A 127 -1.13 -4.25 -3.29
CA ILE A 127 -2.06 -5.09 -2.52
C ILE A 127 -2.53 -6.29 -3.35
N ARG A 128 -2.88 -6.08 -4.63
CA ARG A 128 -3.23 -7.17 -5.56
C ARG A 128 -2.11 -8.18 -5.71
N ALA A 129 -0.88 -7.70 -5.87
CA ALA A 129 0.29 -8.56 -5.98
C ALA A 129 0.56 -9.34 -4.69
N LYS A 130 0.48 -8.68 -3.52
CA LYS A 130 0.78 -9.31 -2.21
C LYS A 130 -0.22 -10.40 -1.84
N TYR A 131 -1.51 -10.18 -2.09
CA TYR A 131 -2.57 -11.12 -1.70
C TYR A 131 -3.16 -11.92 -2.86
N ASN A 132 -2.51 -11.89 -4.03
CA ASN A 132 -2.96 -12.56 -5.24
C ASN A 132 -4.44 -12.25 -5.59
N LEU A 133 -4.78 -10.96 -5.62
CA LEU A 133 -6.13 -10.49 -5.92
C LEU A 133 -6.26 -10.12 -7.40
N GLN A 134 -7.46 -10.33 -7.94
CA GLN A 134 -7.80 -9.97 -9.31
C GLN A 134 -7.82 -8.45 -9.54
N GLY A 135 -7.57 -8.05 -10.78
CA GLY A 135 -7.60 -6.67 -11.24
C GLY A 135 -6.53 -6.37 -12.28
N SER A 136 -6.52 -5.14 -12.76
CA SER A 136 -5.58 -4.62 -13.75
C SER A 136 -5.15 -3.20 -13.41
N CYS A 137 -4.06 -2.72 -14.02
CA CYS A 137 -3.64 -1.33 -13.83
C CYS A 137 -4.72 -0.32 -14.23
N LEU A 138 -5.42 -0.56 -15.34
CA LEU A 138 -6.50 0.32 -15.81
C LEU A 138 -7.68 0.34 -14.83
N GLU A 139 -8.06 -0.82 -14.29
CA GLU A 139 -9.08 -0.91 -13.24
C GLU A 139 -8.67 -0.10 -12.01
N ASP A 140 -7.42 -0.21 -11.57
CA ASP A 140 -6.93 0.51 -10.39
C ASP A 140 -6.95 2.02 -10.59
N LEU A 141 -6.57 2.50 -11.78
CA LEU A 141 -6.63 3.92 -12.15
C LEU A 141 -8.08 4.44 -12.17
N LEU A 142 -9.00 3.68 -12.77
CA LEU A 142 -10.42 4.04 -12.85
C LEU A 142 -11.08 4.03 -11.46
N CYS A 143 -10.77 3.05 -10.63
CA CYS A 143 -11.23 2.99 -9.24
C CYS A 143 -10.74 4.21 -8.44
N GLY A 144 -9.47 4.57 -8.57
CA GLY A 144 -8.91 5.75 -7.93
C GLY A 144 -9.52 7.06 -8.42
N TRP A 145 -9.82 7.16 -9.72
CA TRP A 145 -10.42 8.36 -10.33
C TRP A 145 -11.92 8.51 -10.02
N CYS A 146 -12.70 7.43 -10.15
CA CYS A 146 -14.16 7.45 -10.00
C CYS A 146 -14.59 7.59 -8.54
N CYS A 147 -13.96 6.86 -7.62
CA CYS A 147 -14.22 6.98 -6.19
C CYS A 147 -12.95 6.67 -5.39
N GLY A 148 -12.06 7.67 -5.27
CA GLY A 148 -10.82 7.54 -4.52
C GLY A 148 -11.03 7.14 -3.05
N CYS A 149 -12.07 7.66 -2.39
CA CYS A 149 -12.38 7.29 -1.01
C CYS A 149 -12.81 5.81 -0.89
N CYS A 150 -13.66 5.33 -1.80
CA CYS A 150 -14.05 3.92 -1.88
C CYS A 150 -12.82 3.01 -2.06
N SER A 151 -11.93 3.39 -2.98
CA SER A 151 -10.69 2.65 -3.24
C SER A 151 -9.79 2.59 -2.01
N ILE A 152 -9.59 3.72 -1.31
CA ILE A 152 -8.78 3.80 -0.09
C ILE A 152 -9.38 2.94 1.04
N ILE A 153 -10.69 3.00 1.26
CA ILE A 153 -11.37 2.22 2.30
C ILE A 153 -11.34 0.73 1.98
N GLN A 154 -11.60 0.34 0.73
CA GLN A 154 -11.51 -1.06 0.31
C GLN A 154 -10.10 -1.61 0.53
N MET A 155 -9.06 -0.84 0.17
CA MET A 155 -7.66 -1.23 0.42
C MET A 155 -7.36 -1.37 1.92
N ASP A 156 -7.78 -0.42 2.75
CA ASP A 156 -7.55 -0.47 4.20
C ASP A 156 -8.19 -1.71 4.84
N LYS A 157 -9.47 -1.97 4.52
CA LYS A 157 -10.21 -3.15 5.00
C LYS A 157 -9.56 -4.46 4.54
N GLU A 158 -9.20 -4.54 3.27
CA GLU A 158 -8.58 -5.74 2.72
C GLU A 158 -7.24 -6.04 3.39
N VAL A 159 -6.37 -5.03 3.53
CA VAL A 159 -5.08 -5.22 4.19
C VAL A 159 -5.26 -5.59 5.66
N GLU A 160 -6.19 -4.95 6.38
CA GLU A 160 -6.49 -5.31 7.77
C GLU A 160 -6.93 -6.76 7.92
N GLU A 161 -7.89 -7.19 7.10
CA GLU A 161 -8.42 -8.53 7.15
C GLU A 161 -7.36 -9.58 6.82
N LYS A 162 -6.61 -9.40 5.71
CA LYS A 162 -5.58 -10.37 5.30
C LYS A 162 -4.46 -10.48 6.32
N GLU A 163 -3.97 -9.36 6.86
CA GLU A 163 -2.91 -9.36 7.88
C GLU A 163 -3.39 -10.02 9.18
N ARG A 164 -4.65 -9.81 9.58
CA ARG A 164 -5.25 -10.47 10.75
C ARG A 164 -5.36 -11.98 10.54
N LEU A 165 -5.84 -12.42 9.37
CA LEU A 165 -5.96 -13.85 9.04
C LEU A 165 -4.60 -14.54 8.97
N MET A 166 -3.57 -13.89 8.41
CA MET A 166 -2.21 -14.45 8.36
C MET A 166 -1.60 -14.65 9.75
N LYS A 167 -2.05 -13.88 10.75
CA LYS A 167 -1.60 -14.01 12.15
C LYS A 167 -2.40 -15.05 12.95
N GLY A 168 -3.37 -15.73 12.34
CA GLY A 168 -4.17 -16.77 12.98
C GLY A 168 -5.33 -16.26 13.84
N ASP A 169 -5.55 -14.94 13.87
CA ASP A 169 -6.69 -14.36 14.57
C ASP A 169 -7.96 -14.61 13.74
N THR A 170 -8.91 -15.41 14.23
CA THR A 170 -10.15 -15.77 13.50
C THR A 170 -11.36 -14.93 13.91
N GLN A 171 -11.18 -13.80 14.60
CA GLN A 171 -12.27 -12.93 15.01
C GLN A 171 -12.86 -12.16 13.81
N PRO A 172 -14.09 -12.47 13.34
CA PRO A 172 -14.70 -11.69 12.26
C PRO A 172 -14.81 -10.22 12.66
N TYR A 173 -14.62 -9.33 11.69
CA TYR A 173 -14.87 -7.90 11.86
C TYR A 173 -16.31 -7.73 12.39
N ALA A 174 -16.45 -7.21 13.61
CA ALA A 174 -17.76 -6.96 14.21
C ALA A 174 -18.30 -5.63 13.64
N PRO A 175 -19.39 -5.64 12.86
CA PRO A 175 -20.06 -4.40 12.50
C PRO A 175 -20.50 -3.71 13.80
N GLN A 176 -20.26 -2.40 13.87
CA GLN A 176 -20.61 -1.62 15.06
C GLN A 176 -22.11 -1.72 15.29
N THR A 177 -22.47 -2.11 16.50
CA THR A 177 -23.84 -2.40 16.93
C THR A 177 -24.77 -1.25 16.57
N GLU A 178 -25.91 -1.59 15.99
CA GLU A 178 -27.04 -0.70 15.70
C GLU A 178 -27.27 0.28 16.86
N MET A 179 -27.00 1.57 16.62
CA MET A 179 -27.24 2.62 17.60
C MET A 179 -28.74 2.84 17.70
N ALA A 180 -29.40 2.17 18.65
CA ALA A 180 -30.80 2.38 18.94
C ALA A 180 -31.01 3.82 19.44
N TYR A 181 -31.51 4.70 18.57
CA TYR A 181 -31.88 6.06 18.96
C TYR A 181 -33.22 6.04 19.71
N PRO A 182 -33.31 6.59 20.92
CA PRO A 182 -34.58 6.74 21.60
C PRO A 182 -35.45 7.72 20.82
N SER A 183 -36.64 7.27 20.42
CA SER A 183 -37.67 8.15 19.86
C SER A 183 -38.09 9.17 20.92
N LYS A 184 -38.17 10.45 20.53
CA LYS A 184 -38.87 11.48 21.31
C LYS A 184 -40.35 11.46 20.99
#